data_AF-A0A6L3XAN4-F1
#
_entry.id   AF-A0A6L3XAN4-F1
#
_cell.length_a   1.000
_cell.length_b   1.000
_cell.length_c   1.000
_cell.angle_alpha   90.00
_cell.angle_beta   90.00
_cell.angle_gamma   90.00
#
_symmetry.space_group_name_H-M   'P 1'
#
loop_
_entity.id
_entity.type
_entity.pdbx_description
1 polymer ?
#
loop_
_entity_poly.entity_id
_entity_poly.type
_entity_poly.pdbx_seq_one_letter_code
_entity_poly.pdbx_strand_id
1 'polypeptide(L)'
;LLRMVAAQLKMPVESWSEYGQREQTRREHLVELQTVFGFKPFTMSHYRQAVHTLTELALQTDKGIVLASALVENLRRQSIILPAMNAIERASAEAITRANRRIYAALTDSLLSPHRQRLDELLKRKDGSKVTWLAWLRQSPAKPNSRHMLEHIERLKSWQALDLPAGIERQVHQNRLLKIAREGGQMTPADLAKFEVQRRYATLVALAIEGMATVTVEIIDLHDRIIGKLFNAAKNKHQQQFQASGKAINDKVRMYGRIGQALIEAKQSGSDPFAAIEAVMPWDTFAASVTEAQTLARPADFDFLHHIGESYATLRRYAPQFLGVLKLRAAPAA
;
A
#
# COMPACT_ATOMS: atom_id res chain seq x y z
N LEU A 1 12.85 7.05 -51.15
CA LEU A 1 13.70 5.85 -51.37
C LEU A 1 13.88 5.53 -52.85
N LEU A 2 12.80 5.20 -53.59
CA LEU A 2 12.88 4.78 -55.01
C LEU A 2 13.63 5.74 -55.93
N ARG A 3 13.33 7.06 -55.89
CA ARG A 3 14.06 8.08 -56.68
C ARG A 3 15.57 8.11 -56.40
N MET A 4 15.96 7.89 -55.14
CA MET A 4 17.36 7.88 -54.73
C MET A 4 18.10 6.66 -55.28
N VAL A 5 17.48 5.48 -55.17
CA VAL A 5 18.05 4.23 -55.71
C VAL A 5 18.15 4.28 -57.23
N ALA A 6 17.11 4.77 -57.91
CA ALA A 6 17.09 4.95 -59.36
C ALA A 6 18.22 5.88 -59.83
N ALA A 7 18.46 7.00 -59.14
CA ALA A 7 19.56 7.91 -59.42
C ALA A 7 20.94 7.25 -59.23
N GLN A 8 21.13 6.45 -58.17
CA GLN A 8 22.37 5.73 -57.91
C GLN A 8 22.67 4.67 -58.98
N LEU A 9 21.63 3.97 -59.44
CA LEU A 9 21.72 2.95 -60.49
C LEU A 9 21.72 3.55 -61.90
N LYS A 10 21.52 4.87 -62.04
CA LYS A 10 21.36 5.58 -63.32
C LYS A 10 20.24 4.99 -64.19
N MET A 11 19.10 4.69 -63.55
CA MET A 11 17.93 4.10 -64.20
C MET A 11 16.68 4.97 -64.02
N PRO A 12 15.69 4.87 -64.92
CA PRO A 12 14.37 5.48 -64.73
C PRO A 12 13.66 4.89 -63.50
N VAL A 13 12.82 5.68 -62.83
CA VAL A 13 12.02 5.20 -61.68
C VAL A 13 10.94 4.22 -62.15
N GLU A 14 10.48 4.39 -63.38
CA GLU A 14 9.42 3.64 -64.05
C GLU A 14 9.81 2.16 -64.23
N SER A 15 11.10 1.86 -64.38
CA SER A 15 11.65 0.50 -64.47
C SER A 15 11.38 -0.34 -63.21
N TRP A 16 11.04 0.29 -62.08
CA TRP A 16 10.58 -0.43 -60.89
C TRP A 16 9.32 -1.26 -61.16
N SER A 17 8.45 -0.84 -62.08
CA SER A 17 7.23 -1.58 -62.43
C SER A 17 7.52 -2.93 -63.13
N GLU A 18 8.68 -3.06 -63.76
CA GLU A 18 9.15 -4.28 -64.43
C GLU A 18 9.94 -5.19 -63.47
N TYR A 19 10.46 -4.63 -62.37
CA TYR A 19 11.24 -5.36 -61.39
C TYR A 19 10.39 -6.40 -60.63
N GLY A 20 10.83 -7.67 -60.69
CA GLY A 20 10.22 -8.73 -59.91
C GLY A 20 8.88 -9.24 -60.44
N GLN A 21 8.57 -9.01 -61.74
CA GLN A 21 7.46 -9.69 -62.41
C GLN A 21 7.60 -11.21 -62.35
N ARG A 22 8.82 -11.74 -62.49
CA ARG A 22 9.16 -13.12 -62.13
C ARG A 22 9.43 -13.20 -60.63
N GLU A 23 8.65 -14.01 -59.92
CA GLU A 23 8.81 -14.19 -58.46
C GLU A 23 10.23 -14.67 -58.08
N GLN A 24 10.83 -15.52 -58.93
CA GLN A 24 12.19 -16.04 -58.76
C GLN A 24 13.23 -14.92 -58.60
N THR A 25 13.15 -13.85 -59.40
CA THR A 25 14.09 -12.73 -59.37
C THR A 25 14.09 -12.03 -58.02
N ARG A 26 12.91 -11.88 -57.38
CA ARG A 26 12.84 -11.30 -56.03
C ARG A 26 13.46 -12.21 -54.98
N ARG A 27 13.28 -13.53 -55.11
CA ARG A 27 13.86 -14.51 -54.18
C ARG A 27 15.37 -14.58 -54.30
N GLU A 28 15.90 -14.60 -55.53
CA GLU A 28 17.34 -14.60 -55.82
C GLU A 28 18.02 -13.35 -55.26
N HIS A 29 17.51 -12.16 -55.57
CA HIS A 29 18.06 -10.91 -55.02
C HIS A 29 17.95 -10.84 -53.50
N LEU A 30 16.89 -11.39 -52.89
CA LEU A 30 16.79 -11.45 -51.43
C LEU A 30 17.90 -12.31 -50.81
N VAL A 31 18.26 -13.43 -51.45
CA VAL A 31 19.36 -14.31 -51.03
C VAL A 31 20.72 -13.63 -51.23
N GLU A 32 20.92 -12.93 -52.34
CA GLU A 32 22.13 -12.12 -52.56
C GLU A 32 22.29 -11.03 -51.50
N LEU A 33 21.23 -10.26 -51.22
CA LEU A 33 21.23 -9.24 -50.17
C LEU A 33 21.52 -9.85 -48.79
N GLN A 34 20.95 -11.02 -48.48
CA GLN A 34 21.26 -11.75 -47.25
C GLN A 34 22.75 -12.07 -47.14
N THR A 35 23.35 -12.53 -48.24
CA THR A 35 24.76 -12.92 -48.29
C THR A 35 25.68 -11.71 -48.15
N VAL A 36 25.42 -10.63 -48.89
CA VAL A 36 26.25 -9.41 -48.90
C VAL A 36 26.21 -8.69 -47.55
N PHE A 37 25.03 -8.57 -46.93
CA PHE A 37 24.86 -7.84 -45.67
C PHE A 37 24.93 -8.73 -44.43
N GLY A 38 25.17 -10.05 -44.60
CA GLY A 38 25.27 -11.01 -43.50
C GLY A 38 23.94 -11.25 -42.75
N PHE A 39 22.80 -11.00 -43.40
CA PHE A 39 21.50 -11.26 -42.81
C PHE A 39 21.16 -12.75 -42.86
N LYS A 40 20.56 -13.25 -41.78
CA LYS A 40 20.12 -14.64 -41.66
C LYS A 40 18.59 -14.73 -41.66
N PRO A 41 17.98 -15.71 -42.33
CA PRO A 41 16.55 -15.92 -42.24
C PRO A 41 16.13 -16.34 -40.83
N PHE A 42 14.93 -15.96 -40.39
CA PHE A 42 14.36 -16.46 -39.15
C PHE A 42 14.00 -17.95 -39.30
N THR A 43 14.39 -18.76 -38.33
CA THR A 43 14.18 -20.22 -38.36
C THR A 43 13.50 -20.69 -37.08
N MET A 44 13.04 -21.94 -37.06
CA MET A 44 12.49 -22.55 -35.85
C MET A 44 13.52 -22.66 -34.70
N SER A 45 14.81 -22.73 -35.00
CA SER A 45 15.85 -22.69 -33.97
C SER A 45 15.87 -21.32 -33.28
N HIS A 46 15.85 -20.24 -34.06
CA HIS A 46 15.77 -18.87 -33.55
C HIS A 46 14.48 -18.65 -32.75
N TYR A 47 13.34 -19.20 -33.20
CA TYR A 47 12.09 -19.14 -32.44
C TYR A 47 12.21 -19.80 -31.06
N ARG A 48 12.77 -21.00 -30.97
CA ARG A 48 12.93 -21.72 -29.69
C ARG A 48 13.86 -20.95 -28.75
N GLN A 49 14.97 -20.42 -29.26
CA GLN A 49 15.91 -19.61 -28.49
C GLN A 49 15.26 -18.31 -28.01
N ALA A 50 14.52 -17.63 -28.88
CA ALA A 50 13.76 -16.43 -28.54
C ALA A 50 12.78 -16.70 -27.39
N VAL A 51 11.96 -17.75 -27.47
CA VAL A 51 11.02 -18.11 -26.39
C VAL A 51 11.77 -18.39 -25.08
N HIS A 52 12.92 -19.06 -25.12
CA HIS A 52 13.72 -19.31 -23.93
C HIS A 52 14.21 -18.00 -23.29
N THR A 53 14.87 -17.12 -24.06
CA THR A 53 15.35 -15.82 -23.56
C THR A 53 14.21 -14.94 -23.06
N LEU A 54 13.10 -14.89 -23.79
CA LEU A 54 11.92 -14.13 -23.39
C LEU A 54 11.26 -14.69 -22.14
N THR A 55 11.38 -16.01 -21.86
CA THR A 55 10.82 -16.60 -20.64
C THR A 55 11.50 -15.98 -19.40
N GLU A 56 12.81 -15.76 -19.42
CA GLU A 56 13.53 -15.14 -18.30
C GLU A 56 13.07 -13.69 -18.07
N LEU A 57 12.85 -12.93 -19.13
CA LEU A 57 12.26 -11.59 -19.03
C LEU A 57 10.81 -11.66 -18.55
N ALA A 58 10.05 -12.67 -19.00
CA ALA A 58 8.65 -12.85 -18.66
C ALA A 58 8.41 -13.22 -17.18
N LEU A 59 9.45 -13.72 -16.47
CA LEU A 59 9.43 -13.90 -15.02
C LEU A 59 9.32 -12.56 -14.27
N GLN A 60 9.63 -11.43 -14.90
CA GLN A 60 9.62 -10.10 -14.29
C GLN A 60 8.45 -9.24 -14.80
N THR A 61 8.02 -9.44 -16.04
CA THR A 61 6.96 -8.67 -16.71
C THR A 61 6.12 -9.53 -17.63
N ASP A 62 4.83 -9.26 -17.77
CA ASP A 62 3.98 -9.87 -18.80
C ASP A 62 3.45 -8.87 -19.82
N LYS A 63 4.06 -7.68 -19.86
CA LYS A 63 3.75 -6.68 -20.87
C LYS A 63 4.26 -7.19 -22.22
N GLY A 64 3.33 -7.64 -23.07
CA GLY A 64 3.65 -8.19 -24.40
C GLY A 64 4.51 -7.26 -25.26
N ILE A 65 4.26 -5.95 -25.21
CA ILE A 65 5.07 -4.97 -25.95
C ILE A 65 6.54 -4.93 -25.53
N VAL A 66 6.84 -5.18 -24.24
CA VAL A 66 8.21 -5.21 -23.73
C VAL A 66 8.93 -6.45 -24.25
N LEU A 67 8.26 -7.60 -24.25
CA LEU A 67 8.78 -8.87 -24.78
C LEU A 67 8.99 -8.79 -26.30
N ALA A 68 8.02 -8.25 -27.04
CA ALA A 68 8.12 -8.06 -28.48
C ALA A 68 9.26 -7.12 -28.85
N SER A 69 9.42 -6.00 -28.14
CA SER A 69 10.52 -5.05 -28.36
C SER A 69 11.88 -5.70 -28.07
N ALA A 70 12.02 -6.43 -26.97
CA ALA A 70 13.23 -7.16 -26.63
C ALA A 70 13.58 -8.23 -27.67
N LEU A 71 12.57 -8.94 -28.20
CA LEU A 71 12.76 -9.91 -29.27
C LEU A 71 13.28 -9.25 -30.55
N VAL A 72 12.62 -8.18 -31.00
CA VAL A 72 13.01 -7.43 -32.20
C VAL A 72 14.44 -6.93 -32.08
N GLU A 73 14.80 -6.36 -30.92
CA GLU A 73 16.14 -5.85 -30.67
C GLU A 73 17.20 -6.96 -30.67
N ASN A 74 16.89 -8.12 -30.07
CA ASN A 74 17.79 -9.27 -30.05
C ASN A 74 18.00 -9.86 -31.46
N LEU A 75 16.94 -10.01 -32.24
CA LEU A 75 17.04 -10.48 -33.64
C LEU A 75 17.87 -9.52 -34.49
N ARG A 76 17.67 -8.19 -34.34
CA ARG A 76 18.46 -7.18 -35.04
C ARG A 76 19.94 -7.24 -34.67
N ARG A 77 20.27 -7.40 -33.38
CA ARG A 77 21.65 -7.55 -32.91
C ARG A 77 22.37 -8.77 -33.52
N GLN A 78 21.62 -9.80 -33.88
CA GLN A 78 22.15 -11.03 -34.49
C GLN A 78 22.06 -11.03 -36.02
N SER A 79 21.68 -9.91 -36.63
CA SER A 79 21.40 -9.79 -38.08
C SER A 79 20.39 -10.82 -38.58
N ILE A 80 19.40 -11.16 -37.76
CA ILE A 80 18.30 -12.05 -38.15
C ILE A 80 17.16 -11.21 -38.71
N ILE A 81 16.69 -11.56 -39.91
CA ILE A 81 15.51 -10.93 -40.53
C ILE A 81 14.31 -11.13 -39.62
N LEU A 82 13.60 -10.03 -39.32
CA LEU A 82 12.43 -10.09 -38.46
C LEU A 82 11.35 -10.99 -39.08
N PRO A 83 10.78 -11.94 -38.32
CA PRO A 83 9.67 -12.71 -38.80
C PRO A 83 8.40 -11.86 -38.87
N ALA A 84 7.34 -12.40 -39.45
CA ALA A 84 6.03 -11.78 -39.43
C ALA A 84 5.56 -11.51 -37.99
N MET A 85 4.73 -10.47 -37.81
CA MET A 85 4.27 -10.01 -36.51
C MET A 85 3.61 -11.12 -35.68
N ASN A 86 2.84 -12.00 -36.33
CA ASN A 86 2.22 -13.15 -35.69
C ASN A 86 3.22 -14.10 -35.00
N ALA A 87 4.44 -14.25 -35.54
CA ALA A 87 5.47 -15.09 -34.93
C ALA A 87 6.07 -14.41 -33.69
N ILE A 88 6.21 -13.08 -33.70
CA ILE A 88 6.69 -12.29 -32.56
C ILE A 88 5.67 -12.34 -31.42
N GLU A 89 4.39 -12.17 -31.74
CA GLU A 89 3.28 -12.27 -30.79
C GLU A 89 3.21 -13.67 -30.16
N ARG A 90 3.27 -14.72 -30.99
CA ARG A 90 3.27 -16.11 -30.52
C ARG A 90 4.46 -16.41 -29.61
N ALA A 91 5.67 -15.99 -29.99
CA ALA A 91 6.85 -16.20 -29.15
C ALA A 91 6.71 -15.51 -27.79
N SER A 92 6.17 -14.29 -27.77
CA SER A 92 5.94 -13.52 -26.54
C SER A 92 4.86 -14.18 -25.66
N ALA A 93 3.73 -14.60 -26.25
CA ALA A 93 2.65 -15.27 -25.54
C ALA A 93 3.07 -16.64 -24.96
N GLU A 94 3.87 -17.39 -25.72
CA GLU A 94 4.43 -18.66 -25.28
C GLU A 94 5.41 -18.46 -24.12
N ALA A 95 6.29 -17.45 -24.20
CA ALA A 95 7.20 -17.09 -23.12
C ALA A 95 6.44 -16.69 -21.83
N ILE A 96 5.36 -15.90 -21.94
CA ILE A 96 4.49 -15.56 -20.80
C ILE A 96 3.87 -16.82 -20.20
N THR A 97 3.39 -17.73 -21.03
CA THR A 97 2.79 -18.99 -20.55
C THR A 97 3.81 -19.86 -19.81
N ARG A 98 5.04 -19.96 -20.34
CA ARG A 98 6.15 -20.68 -19.67
C ARG A 98 6.53 -20.01 -18.34
N ALA A 99 6.64 -18.69 -18.32
CA ALA A 99 6.94 -17.94 -17.11
C ALA A 99 5.83 -18.11 -16.06
N ASN A 100 4.55 -18.02 -16.45
CA ASN A 100 3.43 -18.25 -15.53
C ASN A 100 3.46 -19.64 -14.90
N ARG A 101 3.76 -20.69 -15.68
CA ARG A 101 3.91 -22.06 -15.12
C ARG A 101 5.04 -22.12 -14.09
N ARG A 102 6.19 -21.50 -14.36
CA ARG A 102 7.32 -21.43 -13.41
C ARG A 102 6.97 -20.64 -12.15
N ILE A 103 6.27 -19.52 -12.31
CA ILE A 103 5.81 -18.68 -11.19
C ILE A 103 4.83 -19.46 -10.32
N TYR A 104 3.86 -20.15 -10.92
CA TYR A 104 2.91 -20.95 -10.15
C TYR A 104 3.62 -22.09 -9.42
N ALA A 105 4.55 -22.80 -10.07
CA ALA A 105 5.37 -23.82 -9.44
C ALA A 105 6.13 -23.26 -8.22
N ALA A 106 6.83 -22.13 -8.37
CA ALA A 106 7.53 -21.49 -7.27
C ALA A 106 6.62 -21.16 -6.08
N LEU A 107 5.37 -20.75 -6.32
CA LEU A 107 4.39 -20.48 -5.27
C LEU A 107 3.69 -21.72 -4.71
N THR A 108 3.86 -22.90 -5.30
CA THR A 108 3.10 -24.11 -4.92
C THR A 108 3.95 -25.31 -4.53
N ASP A 109 5.19 -25.41 -4.99
CA ASP A 109 6.01 -26.62 -4.85
C ASP A 109 6.39 -26.90 -3.39
N SER A 110 6.55 -25.85 -2.58
CA SER A 110 6.80 -25.95 -1.13
C SER A 110 5.53 -26.16 -0.30
N LEU A 111 4.34 -26.17 -0.92
CA LEU A 111 3.08 -26.32 -0.19
C LEU A 111 2.79 -27.78 0.16
N LEU A 112 2.80 -28.07 1.46
CA LEU A 112 2.34 -29.33 2.04
C LEU A 112 0.81 -29.43 2.05
N SER A 113 0.29 -30.64 2.25
CA SER A 113 -1.16 -30.91 2.33
C SER A 113 -1.91 -30.00 3.32
N PRO A 114 -1.39 -29.70 4.54
CA PRO A 114 -2.06 -28.78 5.45
C PRO A 114 -2.20 -27.36 4.90
N HIS A 115 -1.19 -26.84 4.18
CA HIS A 115 -1.28 -25.51 3.57
C HIS A 115 -2.39 -25.48 2.51
N ARG A 116 -2.44 -26.51 1.66
CA ARG A 116 -3.46 -26.63 0.61
C ARG A 116 -4.87 -26.71 1.19
N GLN A 117 -5.06 -27.51 2.25
CA GLN A 117 -6.34 -27.60 2.95
C GLN A 117 -6.78 -26.24 3.49
N ARG A 118 -5.90 -25.52 4.20
CA ARG A 118 -6.21 -24.19 4.74
C ARG A 118 -6.51 -23.17 3.63
N LEU A 119 -5.82 -23.23 2.50
CA LEU A 119 -6.12 -22.40 1.33
C LEU A 119 -7.48 -22.73 0.72
N ASP A 120 -7.85 -24.01 0.63
CA ASP A 120 -9.17 -24.41 0.14
C ASP A 120 -10.30 -23.97 1.11
N GLU A 121 -10.06 -23.97 2.42
CA GLU A 121 -11.02 -23.45 3.42
C GLU A 121 -11.34 -21.96 3.19
N LEU A 122 -10.41 -21.17 2.65
CA LEU A 122 -10.67 -19.76 2.30
C LEU A 122 -11.84 -19.61 1.32
N LEU A 123 -12.05 -20.61 0.46
CA LEU A 123 -13.10 -20.60 -0.56
C LEU A 123 -14.46 -21.05 -0.01
N LYS A 124 -14.50 -21.64 1.19
CA LYS A 124 -15.73 -22.12 1.82
C LYS A 124 -16.44 -21.02 2.60
N ARG A 125 -17.72 -21.24 2.90
CA ARG A 125 -18.50 -20.36 3.77
C ARG A 125 -17.88 -20.35 5.17
N LYS A 126 -17.78 -19.16 5.75
CA LYS A 126 -17.37 -19.01 7.14
C LYS A 126 -18.52 -19.45 8.04
N ASP A 127 -18.21 -20.20 9.09
CA ASP A 127 -19.22 -20.72 10.03
C ASP A 127 -20.08 -19.60 10.60
N GLY A 128 -21.40 -19.84 10.61
CA GLY A 128 -22.40 -18.87 11.06
C GLY A 128 -22.53 -17.61 10.20
N SER A 129 -21.92 -17.57 9.00
CA SER A 129 -21.92 -16.40 8.13
C SER A 129 -22.42 -16.71 6.71
N LYS A 130 -22.97 -15.68 6.05
CA LYS A 130 -23.35 -15.74 4.62
C LYS A 130 -22.15 -15.51 3.69
N VAL A 131 -21.02 -15.04 4.20
CA VAL A 131 -19.81 -14.77 3.42
C VAL A 131 -18.79 -15.90 3.56
N THR A 132 -17.90 -16.04 2.58
CA THR A 132 -16.76 -16.96 2.67
C THR A 132 -15.67 -16.43 3.60
N TRP A 133 -14.76 -17.32 4.01
CA TRP A 133 -13.57 -16.93 4.75
C TRP A 133 -12.76 -15.87 4.00
N LEU A 134 -12.49 -16.08 2.70
CA LEU A 134 -11.79 -15.10 1.87
C LEU A 134 -12.52 -13.76 1.78
N ALA A 135 -13.85 -13.78 1.65
CA ALA A 135 -14.63 -12.55 1.56
C ALA A 135 -14.58 -11.74 2.86
N TRP A 136 -14.70 -12.40 4.02
CA TRP A 136 -14.53 -11.76 5.33
C TRP A 136 -13.12 -11.19 5.53
N LEU A 137 -12.09 -11.96 5.17
CA LEU A 137 -10.70 -11.55 5.28
C LEU A 137 -10.34 -10.31 4.45
N ARG A 138 -11.14 -9.98 3.44
CA ARG A 138 -10.94 -8.86 2.52
C ARG A 138 -11.84 -7.64 2.84
N GLN A 139 -12.65 -7.69 3.89
CA GLN A 139 -13.50 -6.57 4.28
C GLN A 139 -12.67 -5.38 4.77
N SER A 140 -13.07 -4.16 4.41
CA SER A 140 -12.38 -2.94 4.85
C SER A 140 -12.73 -2.55 6.30
N PRO A 141 -11.88 -1.76 6.98
CA PRO A 141 -12.19 -1.22 8.29
C PRO A 141 -13.43 -0.33 8.27
N ALA A 142 -14.30 -0.46 9.27
CA ALA A 142 -15.45 0.44 9.41
C ALA A 142 -15.15 1.63 10.35
N LYS A 143 -14.86 1.40 11.64
CA LYS A 143 -14.74 2.50 12.64
C LYS A 143 -13.47 2.36 13.51
N PRO A 144 -12.74 3.46 13.80
CA PRO A 144 -11.59 3.44 14.69
C PRO A 144 -12.02 3.32 16.16
N ASN A 145 -12.16 2.07 16.62
CA ASN A 145 -12.42 1.72 18.01
C ASN A 145 -11.84 0.32 18.33
N SER A 146 -11.77 -0.02 19.63
CA SER A 146 -11.16 -1.27 20.10
C SER A 146 -11.81 -2.53 19.53
N ARG A 147 -13.13 -2.51 19.25
CA ARG A 147 -13.84 -3.67 18.69
C ARG A 147 -13.35 -3.99 17.27
N HIS A 148 -13.32 -2.98 16.39
CA HIS A 148 -12.85 -3.19 15.02
C HIS A 148 -11.36 -3.51 15.01
N MET A 149 -10.57 -2.89 15.90
CA MET A 149 -9.15 -3.23 16.05
C MET A 149 -8.95 -4.72 16.34
N LEU A 150 -9.71 -5.29 17.28
CA LEU A 150 -9.67 -6.73 17.55
C LEU A 150 -10.09 -7.56 16.34
N GLU A 151 -11.10 -7.13 15.58
CA GLU A 151 -11.50 -7.80 14.34
C GLU A 151 -10.39 -7.80 13.27
N HIS A 152 -9.67 -6.70 13.09
CA HIS A 152 -8.51 -6.65 12.18
C HIS A 152 -7.38 -7.55 12.66
N ILE A 153 -7.11 -7.58 13.96
CA ILE A 153 -6.12 -8.49 14.55
C ILE A 153 -6.53 -9.94 14.28
N GLU A 154 -7.81 -10.30 14.42
CA GLU A 154 -8.31 -11.63 14.10
C GLU A 154 -8.19 -11.97 12.61
N ARG A 155 -8.40 -10.99 11.72
CA ARG A 155 -8.14 -11.17 10.28
C ARG A 155 -6.67 -11.44 10.01
N LEU A 156 -5.76 -10.69 10.63
CA LEU A 156 -4.32 -10.91 10.47
C LEU A 156 -3.90 -12.28 11.01
N LYS A 157 -4.38 -12.67 12.20
CA LYS A 157 -4.13 -14.01 12.76
C LYS A 157 -4.65 -15.11 11.84
N SER A 158 -5.83 -14.92 11.25
CA SER A 158 -6.42 -15.88 10.33
C SER A 158 -5.58 -16.05 9.05
N TRP A 159 -5.03 -14.95 8.52
CA TRP A 159 -4.06 -15.04 7.43
C TRP A 159 -2.75 -15.73 7.85
N GLN A 160 -2.22 -15.39 9.04
CA GLN A 160 -1.01 -16.02 9.58
C GLN A 160 -1.19 -17.51 9.85
N ALA A 161 -2.40 -17.94 10.24
CA ALA A 161 -2.76 -19.32 10.50
C ALA A 161 -2.74 -20.21 9.25
N LEU A 162 -2.68 -19.62 8.04
CA LEU A 162 -2.37 -20.38 6.83
C LEU A 162 -0.99 -21.05 6.92
N ASP A 163 -0.07 -20.44 7.67
CA ASP A 163 1.28 -20.95 7.94
C ASP A 163 2.05 -21.24 6.65
N LEU A 164 2.02 -20.27 5.72
CA LEU A 164 2.70 -20.43 4.45
C LEU A 164 4.22 -20.55 4.65
N PRO A 165 4.91 -21.35 3.82
CA PRO A 165 6.37 -21.50 3.90
C PRO A 165 7.10 -20.15 3.92
N ALA A 166 8.02 -19.99 4.87
CA ALA A 166 8.76 -18.73 5.02
C ALA A 166 9.58 -18.41 3.76
N GLY A 167 9.47 -17.18 3.25
CA GLY A 167 10.23 -16.72 2.09
C GLY A 167 9.64 -17.14 0.74
N ILE A 168 8.45 -17.77 0.72
CA ILE A 168 7.74 -18.13 -0.52
C ILE A 168 7.51 -16.90 -1.42
N GLU A 169 7.29 -15.73 -0.81
CA GLU A 169 7.11 -14.45 -1.50
C GLU A 169 8.36 -13.98 -2.26
N ARG A 170 9.55 -14.47 -1.89
CA ARG A 170 10.85 -14.08 -2.48
C ARG A 170 11.25 -14.97 -3.65
N GLN A 171 10.53 -16.05 -3.88
CA GLN A 171 10.80 -16.97 -5.00
C GLN A 171 10.30 -16.41 -6.35
N VAL A 172 9.47 -15.36 -6.30
CA VAL A 172 8.86 -14.75 -7.48
C VAL A 172 9.11 -13.25 -7.47
N HIS A 173 9.27 -12.65 -8.65
CA HIS A 173 9.40 -11.21 -8.78
C HIS A 173 8.18 -10.47 -8.22
N GLN A 174 8.39 -9.45 -7.39
CA GLN A 174 7.32 -8.73 -6.66
C GLN A 174 6.20 -8.23 -7.58
N ASN A 175 6.53 -7.64 -8.73
CA ASN A 175 5.53 -7.17 -9.69
C ASN A 175 4.59 -8.28 -10.21
N ARG A 176 5.10 -9.51 -10.38
CA ARG A 176 4.26 -10.64 -10.80
C ARG A 176 3.36 -11.08 -9.66
N LEU A 177 3.89 -11.16 -8.45
CA LEU A 177 3.12 -11.53 -7.25
C LEU A 177 1.96 -10.56 -7.01
N LEU A 178 2.24 -9.24 -7.03
CA LEU A 178 1.22 -8.19 -6.88
C LEU A 178 0.17 -8.25 -7.98
N LYS A 179 0.57 -8.54 -9.22
CA LYS A 179 -0.38 -8.69 -10.33
C LYS A 179 -1.31 -9.87 -10.12
N ILE A 180 -0.78 -11.04 -9.75
CA ILE A 180 -1.59 -12.24 -9.47
C ILE A 180 -2.56 -11.96 -8.32
N ALA A 181 -2.10 -11.35 -7.23
CA ALA A 181 -2.94 -10.97 -6.10
C ALA A 181 -4.05 -9.99 -6.51
N ARG A 182 -3.73 -8.98 -7.35
CA ARG A 182 -4.71 -8.02 -7.85
C ARG A 182 -5.77 -8.68 -8.73
N GLU A 183 -5.37 -9.53 -9.67
CA GLU A 183 -6.28 -10.27 -10.55
C GLU A 183 -7.19 -11.20 -9.75
N GLY A 184 -6.62 -11.99 -8.83
CA GLY A 184 -7.40 -12.84 -7.92
C GLY A 184 -8.29 -12.03 -6.98
N GLY A 185 -7.88 -10.81 -6.63
CA GLY A 185 -8.67 -9.89 -5.82
C GLY A 185 -9.96 -9.48 -6.54
N GLN A 186 -9.97 -9.33 -7.86
CA GLN A 186 -11.19 -8.96 -8.57
C GLN A 186 -12.16 -10.14 -8.77
N MET A 187 -11.81 -11.34 -8.31
CA MET A 187 -12.59 -12.57 -8.53
C MET A 187 -13.36 -12.98 -7.28
N THR A 188 -14.49 -13.66 -7.49
CA THR A 188 -15.23 -14.29 -6.40
C THR A 188 -14.54 -15.60 -5.98
N PRO A 189 -14.77 -16.09 -4.74
CA PRO A 189 -14.28 -17.40 -4.31
C PRO A 189 -14.71 -18.54 -5.26
N ALA A 190 -15.90 -18.45 -5.85
CA ALA A 190 -16.40 -19.43 -6.81
C ALA A 190 -15.62 -19.40 -8.14
N ASP A 191 -15.17 -18.24 -8.59
CA ASP A 191 -14.35 -18.12 -9.81
C ASP A 191 -12.95 -18.67 -9.57
N LEU A 192 -12.36 -18.38 -8.41
CA LEU A 192 -11.07 -18.93 -7.99
C LEU A 192 -11.11 -20.46 -7.88
N ALA A 193 -12.22 -21.03 -7.40
CA ALA A 193 -12.40 -22.47 -7.27
C ALA A 193 -12.34 -23.21 -8.62
N LYS A 194 -12.73 -22.55 -9.72
CA LYS A 194 -12.74 -23.11 -11.09
C LYS A 194 -11.36 -23.15 -11.75
N PHE A 195 -10.34 -22.52 -11.15
CA PHE A 195 -9.00 -22.57 -11.69
C PHE A 195 -8.41 -23.98 -11.65
N GLU A 196 -7.53 -24.25 -12.61
CA GLU A 196 -6.60 -25.37 -12.53
C GLU A 196 -5.82 -25.31 -11.21
N VAL A 197 -5.54 -26.47 -10.63
CA VAL A 197 -5.07 -26.65 -9.24
C VAL A 197 -3.85 -25.78 -8.92
N GLN A 198 -2.83 -25.79 -9.78
CA GLN A 198 -1.60 -25.04 -9.58
C GLN A 198 -1.87 -23.53 -9.63
N ARG A 199 -2.59 -23.05 -10.64
CA ARG A 199 -3.00 -21.64 -10.74
C ARG A 199 -3.84 -21.21 -9.53
N ARG A 200 -4.76 -22.07 -9.07
CA ARG A 200 -5.63 -21.80 -7.92
C ARG A 200 -4.80 -21.53 -6.67
N TYR A 201 -3.91 -22.46 -6.30
CA TYR A 201 -3.09 -22.30 -5.10
C TYR A 201 -2.11 -21.14 -5.23
N ALA A 202 -1.45 -20.95 -6.37
CA ALA A 202 -0.57 -19.80 -6.58
C ALA A 202 -1.31 -18.47 -6.40
N THR A 203 -2.56 -18.38 -6.89
CA THR A 203 -3.39 -17.19 -6.72
C THR A 203 -3.80 -16.97 -5.26
N LEU A 204 -4.17 -18.04 -4.54
CA LEU A 204 -4.52 -17.95 -3.12
C LEU A 204 -3.32 -17.60 -2.22
N VAL A 205 -2.14 -18.12 -2.54
CA VAL A 205 -0.88 -17.74 -1.88
C VAL A 205 -0.59 -16.26 -2.10
N ALA A 206 -0.69 -15.77 -3.35
CA ALA A 206 -0.49 -14.35 -3.65
C ALA A 206 -1.50 -13.46 -2.90
N LEU A 207 -2.77 -13.87 -2.85
CA LEU A 207 -3.83 -13.19 -2.09
C LEU A 207 -3.55 -13.17 -0.59
N ALA A 208 -3.03 -14.26 -0.03
CA ALA A 208 -2.68 -14.33 1.38
C ALA A 208 -1.51 -13.42 1.75
N ILE A 209 -0.45 -13.39 0.92
CA ILE A 209 0.70 -12.52 1.13
C ILE A 209 0.28 -11.05 1.08
N GLU A 210 -0.46 -10.66 0.04
CA GLU A 210 -0.95 -9.29 -0.11
C GLU A 210 -1.98 -8.92 0.96
N GLY A 211 -2.83 -9.87 1.35
CA GLY A 211 -3.81 -9.72 2.43
C GLY A 211 -3.15 -9.49 3.78
N MET A 212 -2.08 -10.22 4.11
CA MET A 212 -1.29 -10.00 5.33
C MET A 212 -0.68 -8.59 5.35
N ALA A 213 -0.10 -8.15 4.24
CA ALA A 213 0.47 -6.80 4.13
C ALA A 213 -0.61 -5.72 4.28
N THR A 214 -1.74 -5.87 3.57
CA THR A 214 -2.86 -4.94 3.62
C THR A 214 -3.44 -4.83 5.03
N VAL A 215 -3.75 -5.95 5.69
CA VAL A 215 -4.32 -5.94 7.04
C VAL A 215 -3.33 -5.38 8.07
N THR A 216 -2.03 -5.63 7.88
CA THR A 216 -0.99 -5.02 8.74
C THR A 216 -1.03 -3.50 8.66
N VAL A 217 -1.09 -2.94 7.44
CA VAL A 217 -1.23 -1.48 7.24
C VAL A 217 -2.55 -0.97 7.85
N GLU A 218 -3.66 -1.66 7.60
CA GLU A 218 -4.96 -1.29 8.19
C GLU A 218 -4.94 -1.26 9.72
N ILE A 219 -4.26 -2.21 10.37
CA ILE A 219 -4.10 -2.26 11.83
C ILE A 219 -3.32 -1.03 12.33
N ILE A 220 -2.22 -0.67 11.66
CA ILE A 220 -1.41 0.50 12.04
C ILE A 220 -2.22 1.79 11.86
N ASP A 221 -2.84 1.97 10.70
CA ASP A 221 -3.68 3.14 10.42
C ASP A 221 -4.85 3.27 11.42
N LEU A 222 -5.44 2.15 11.80
CA LEU A 222 -6.52 2.14 12.77
C LEU A 222 -6.03 2.51 14.17
N HIS A 223 -4.84 2.06 14.55
CA HIS A 223 -4.21 2.43 15.82
C HIS A 223 -3.96 3.93 15.86
N ASP A 224 -3.36 4.51 14.83
CA ASP A 224 -3.08 5.94 14.73
C ASP A 224 -4.37 6.77 14.84
N ARG A 225 -5.44 6.34 14.15
CA ARG A 225 -6.75 7.00 14.24
C ARG A 225 -7.37 6.89 15.63
N ILE A 226 -7.20 5.76 16.33
CA ILE A 226 -7.66 5.60 17.71
C ILE A 226 -6.88 6.56 18.61
N ILE A 227 -5.55 6.57 18.54
CA ILE A 227 -4.70 7.47 19.32
C ILE A 227 -5.08 8.93 19.08
N GLY A 228 -5.19 9.36 17.81
CA GLY A 228 -5.59 10.73 17.47
C GLY A 228 -6.96 11.12 18.05
N LYS A 229 -7.93 10.18 18.07
CA LYS A 229 -9.23 10.43 18.71
C LYS A 229 -9.12 10.60 20.23
N LEU A 230 -8.28 9.82 20.89
CA LEU A 230 -8.08 9.94 22.33
C LEU A 230 -7.42 11.27 22.69
N PHE A 231 -6.40 11.68 21.94
CA PHE A 231 -5.75 12.99 22.12
C PHE A 231 -6.73 14.15 21.87
N ASN A 232 -7.53 14.08 20.82
CA ASN A 232 -8.55 15.11 20.54
C ASN A 232 -9.63 15.16 21.63
N ALA A 233 -10.06 14.01 22.16
CA ALA A 233 -11.02 13.97 23.26
C ALA A 233 -10.45 14.61 24.54
N ALA A 234 -9.19 14.30 24.87
CA ALA A 234 -8.48 14.89 26.01
C ALA A 234 -8.35 16.42 25.85
N LYS A 235 -7.93 16.89 24.67
CA LYS A 235 -7.82 18.32 24.35
C LYS A 235 -9.16 19.05 24.43
N ASN A 236 -10.22 18.46 23.88
CA ASN A 236 -11.56 19.04 23.91
C ASN A 236 -12.11 19.11 25.33
N LYS A 237 -11.91 18.06 26.14
CA LYS A 237 -12.31 18.04 27.55
C LYS A 237 -11.58 19.12 28.34
N HIS A 238 -10.26 19.24 28.15
CA HIS A 238 -9.46 20.29 28.75
C HIS A 238 -9.95 21.69 28.35
N GLN A 239 -10.21 21.91 27.05
CA GLN A 239 -10.74 23.18 26.55
C GLN A 239 -12.12 23.51 27.13
N GLN A 240 -13.02 22.54 27.22
CA GLN A 240 -14.34 22.73 27.84
C GLN A 240 -14.24 23.07 29.32
N GLN A 241 -13.37 22.39 30.07
CA GLN A 241 -13.11 22.70 31.48
C GLN A 241 -12.47 24.08 31.68
N PHE A 242 -11.62 24.51 30.75
CA PHE A 242 -11.06 25.86 30.76
C PHE A 242 -12.12 26.91 30.46
N GLN A 243 -12.94 26.70 29.42
CA GLN A 243 -14.03 27.60 29.04
C GLN A 243 -15.09 27.73 30.15
N ALA A 244 -15.44 26.62 30.82
CA ALA A 244 -16.39 26.64 31.94
C ALA A 244 -15.89 27.51 33.12
N SER A 245 -14.58 27.50 33.40
CA SER A 245 -13.97 28.37 34.40
C SER A 245 -13.68 29.78 33.89
N GLY A 246 -13.78 30.03 32.58
CA GLY A 246 -13.33 31.29 31.95
C GLY A 246 -14.05 32.54 32.47
N LYS A 247 -15.37 32.46 32.70
CA LYS A 247 -16.13 33.57 33.29
C LYS A 247 -15.63 33.88 34.72
N ALA A 248 -15.52 32.86 35.56
CA ALA A 248 -15.06 33.01 36.93
C ALA A 248 -13.62 33.54 37.00
N ILE A 249 -12.72 33.06 36.12
CA ILE A 249 -11.35 33.56 36.00
C ILE A 249 -11.36 35.05 35.62
N ASN A 250 -12.11 35.43 34.59
CA ASN A 250 -12.19 36.83 34.16
C ASN A 250 -12.77 37.75 35.24
N ASP A 251 -13.80 37.30 35.95
CA ASP A 251 -14.40 38.06 37.06
C ASP A 251 -13.38 38.30 38.18
N LYS A 252 -12.57 37.28 38.54
CA LYS A 252 -11.48 37.43 39.51
C LYS A 252 -10.36 38.35 39.02
N VAL A 253 -9.93 38.22 37.76
CA VAL A 253 -8.90 39.11 37.17
C VAL A 253 -9.34 40.56 37.21
N ARG A 254 -10.60 40.86 36.83
CA ARG A 254 -11.16 42.22 36.90
C ARG A 254 -11.24 42.73 38.34
N MET A 255 -11.66 41.88 39.27
CA MET A 255 -11.74 42.21 40.69
C MET A 255 -10.36 42.55 41.27
N TYR A 256 -9.35 41.71 41.06
CA TYR A 256 -7.98 41.99 41.52
C TYR A 256 -7.34 43.18 40.82
N GLY A 257 -7.68 43.46 39.57
CA GLY A 257 -7.26 44.69 38.89
C GLY A 257 -7.78 45.95 39.59
N ARG A 258 -9.04 45.95 40.04
CA ARG A 258 -9.62 47.07 40.82
C ARG A 258 -8.96 47.23 42.18
N ILE A 259 -8.72 46.12 42.88
CA ILE A 259 -8.02 46.12 44.17
C ILE A 259 -6.59 46.63 44.00
N GLY A 260 -5.88 46.17 42.97
CA GLY A 260 -4.53 46.64 42.64
C GLY A 260 -4.50 48.14 42.35
N GLN A 261 -5.49 48.66 41.61
CA GLN A 261 -5.60 50.09 41.35
C GLN A 261 -5.84 50.90 42.64
N ALA A 262 -6.75 50.46 43.50
CA ALA A 262 -7.01 51.10 44.80
C ALA A 262 -5.76 51.11 45.70
N LEU A 263 -4.97 50.03 45.68
CA LEU A 263 -3.70 49.95 46.41
C LEU A 263 -2.62 50.88 45.84
N ILE A 264 -2.56 51.04 44.51
CA ILE A 264 -1.65 51.98 43.85
C ILE A 264 -2.00 53.42 44.26
N GLU A 265 -3.29 53.78 44.22
CA GLU A 265 -3.79 55.10 44.61
C GLU A 265 -3.53 55.39 46.09
N ALA A 266 -3.84 54.44 46.98
CA ALA A 266 -3.57 54.58 48.41
C ALA A 266 -2.08 54.81 48.71
N LYS A 267 -1.19 54.11 47.98
CA LYS A 267 0.26 54.32 48.09
C LYS A 267 0.68 55.71 47.62
N GLN A 268 0.05 56.25 46.58
CA GLN A 268 0.34 57.58 46.05
C GLN A 268 -0.19 58.70 46.97
N SER A 269 -1.34 58.49 47.61
CA SER A 269 -1.97 59.45 48.52
C SER A 269 -1.52 59.33 49.98
N GLY A 270 -0.72 58.33 50.33
CA GLY A 270 -0.29 58.05 51.70
C GLY A 270 -1.40 57.52 52.62
N SER A 271 -2.44 56.93 52.03
CA SER A 271 -3.61 56.38 52.75
C SER A 271 -3.39 54.92 53.16
N ASP A 272 -4.19 54.43 54.12
CA ASP A 272 -4.11 53.03 54.60
C ASP A 272 -4.49 52.02 53.50
N PRO A 273 -3.60 51.06 53.15
CA PRO A 273 -3.88 50.01 52.17
C PRO A 273 -5.07 49.12 52.51
N PHE A 274 -5.32 48.84 53.80
CA PHE A 274 -6.43 47.96 54.20
C PHE A 274 -7.78 48.67 54.03
N ALA A 275 -7.87 49.93 54.47
CA ALA A 275 -9.03 50.78 54.20
C ALA A 275 -9.31 50.92 52.69
N ALA A 276 -8.28 50.96 51.84
CA ALA A 276 -8.44 51.02 50.38
C ALA A 276 -9.02 49.74 49.78
N ILE A 277 -8.68 48.56 50.31
CA ILE A 277 -9.30 47.28 49.92
C ILE A 277 -10.76 47.24 50.37
N GLU A 278 -11.03 47.64 51.62
CA GLU A 278 -12.38 47.64 52.19
C GLU A 278 -13.34 48.60 51.47
N ALA A 279 -12.81 49.70 50.92
CA ALA A 279 -13.56 50.61 50.06
C ALA A 279 -14.03 49.96 48.74
N VAL A 280 -13.33 48.92 48.26
CA VAL A 280 -13.72 48.16 47.06
C VAL A 280 -14.67 47.01 47.42
N MET A 281 -14.43 46.30 48.53
CA MET A 281 -15.29 45.22 49.01
C MET A 281 -14.99 44.86 50.49
N PRO A 282 -15.96 44.29 51.24
CA PRO A 282 -15.74 43.88 52.63
C PRO A 282 -14.58 42.88 52.79
N TRP A 283 -13.82 43.01 53.88
CA TRP A 283 -12.63 42.19 54.14
C TRP A 283 -12.89 40.68 54.07
N ASP A 284 -13.99 40.21 54.67
CA ASP A 284 -14.35 38.78 54.63
C ASP A 284 -14.64 38.29 53.21
N THR A 285 -15.23 39.16 52.37
CA THR A 285 -15.50 38.83 50.96
C THR A 285 -14.20 38.80 50.16
N PHE A 286 -13.26 39.71 50.45
CA PHE A 286 -11.92 39.68 49.86
C PHE A 286 -11.17 38.40 50.24
N ALA A 287 -11.15 38.03 51.53
CA ALA A 287 -10.50 36.82 52.01
C ALA A 287 -11.09 35.55 51.36
N ALA A 288 -12.42 35.44 51.28
CA ALA A 288 -13.08 34.36 50.55
C ALA A 288 -12.70 34.36 49.05
N SER A 289 -12.58 35.54 48.45
CA SER A 289 -12.20 35.68 47.04
C SER A 289 -10.77 35.23 46.73
N VAL A 290 -9.84 35.37 47.69
CA VAL A 290 -8.45 34.88 47.60
C VAL A 290 -8.43 33.37 47.60
N THR A 291 -9.17 32.74 48.50
CA THR A 291 -9.32 31.27 48.53
C THR A 291 -9.96 30.74 47.25
N GLU A 292 -11.01 31.40 46.73
CA GLU A 292 -11.62 31.03 45.45
C GLU A 292 -10.66 31.25 44.25
N ALA A 293 -9.82 32.28 44.30
CA ALA A 293 -8.83 32.50 43.26
C ALA A 293 -7.72 31.45 43.28
N GLN A 294 -7.33 30.98 44.46
CA GLN A 294 -6.36 29.88 44.61
C GLN A 294 -6.91 28.54 44.10
N THR A 295 -8.22 28.28 44.22
CA THR A 295 -8.84 27.09 43.64
C THR A 295 -9.04 27.19 42.13
N LEU A 296 -9.25 28.39 41.60
CA LEU A 296 -9.31 28.67 40.17
C LEU A 296 -7.93 28.72 39.51
N ALA A 297 -6.89 29.11 40.27
CA ALA A 297 -5.52 29.15 39.82
C ALA A 297 -5.01 27.73 39.59
N ARG A 298 -4.80 27.38 38.31
CA ARG A 298 -4.27 26.08 37.91
C ARG A 298 -2.73 26.15 37.87
N PRO A 299 -2.02 25.02 38.07
CA PRO A 299 -0.56 24.96 37.94
C PRO A 299 -0.08 25.45 36.57
N ALA A 300 1.18 25.91 36.48
CA ALA A 300 1.78 26.30 35.19
C ALA A 300 1.82 25.14 34.18
N ASP A 301 1.91 23.89 34.67
CA ASP A 301 1.93 22.66 33.87
C ASP A 301 0.51 22.14 33.54
N PHE A 302 -0.50 23.00 33.57
CA PHE A 302 -1.88 22.64 33.28
C PHE A 302 -2.07 22.27 31.80
N ASP A 303 -1.79 21.01 31.47
CA ASP A 303 -1.88 20.46 30.12
C ASP A 303 -2.96 19.36 30.03
N PHE A 304 -3.47 19.09 28.83
CA PHE A 304 -4.48 18.07 28.57
C PHE A 304 -3.96 16.63 28.72
N LEU A 305 -2.64 16.43 28.83
CA LEU A 305 -2.00 15.11 28.88
C LEU A 305 -2.50 14.23 30.03
N HIS A 306 -2.85 14.81 31.18
CA HIS A 306 -3.39 14.05 32.31
C HIS A 306 -4.73 13.35 31.98
N HIS A 307 -5.53 13.91 31.07
CA HIS A 307 -6.79 13.28 30.61
C HIS A 307 -6.55 12.10 29.66
N ILE A 308 -5.36 11.95 29.08
CA ILE A 308 -5.05 10.79 28.22
C ILE A 308 -5.07 9.51 29.05
N GLY A 309 -4.62 9.56 30.31
CA GLY A 309 -4.63 8.43 31.23
C GLY A 309 -6.04 7.85 31.45
N GLU A 310 -7.09 8.68 31.37
CA GLU A 310 -8.49 8.24 31.47
C GLU A 310 -8.88 7.27 30.34
N SER A 311 -8.17 7.34 29.20
CA SER A 311 -8.40 6.50 28.03
C SER A 311 -7.61 5.19 28.05
N TYR A 312 -6.84 4.91 29.11
CA TYR A 312 -6.03 3.70 29.26
C TYR A 312 -6.86 2.42 29.06
N ALA A 313 -8.06 2.36 29.64
CA ALA A 313 -8.95 1.20 29.51
C ALA A 313 -9.31 0.89 28.05
N THR A 314 -9.43 1.91 27.19
CA THR A 314 -9.74 1.75 25.77
C THR A 314 -8.59 1.12 25.00
N LEU A 315 -7.35 1.56 25.27
CA LEU A 315 -6.14 1.01 24.66
C LEU A 315 -5.84 -0.40 25.17
N ARG A 316 -5.97 -0.62 26.48
CA ARG A 316 -5.64 -1.90 27.12
C ARG A 316 -6.47 -3.08 26.58
N ARG A 317 -7.66 -2.82 26.05
CA ARG A 317 -8.54 -3.82 25.41
C ARG A 317 -7.92 -4.53 24.22
N TYR A 318 -7.03 -3.87 23.48
CA TYR A 318 -6.45 -4.45 22.25
C TYR A 318 -4.92 -4.42 22.22
N ALA A 319 -4.27 -3.54 22.98
CA ALA A 319 -2.82 -3.33 22.92
C ALA A 319 -1.98 -4.62 23.05
N PRO A 320 -2.27 -5.58 23.95
CA PRO A 320 -1.48 -6.82 24.02
C PRO A 320 -1.58 -7.65 22.74
N GLN A 321 -2.77 -7.73 22.15
CA GLN A 321 -2.98 -8.50 20.92
C GLN A 321 -2.38 -7.80 19.71
N PHE A 322 -2.44 -6.47 19.68
CA PHE A 322 -1.78 -5.63 18.68
C PHE A 322 -0.27 -5.85 18.69
N LEU A 323 0.37 -5.78 19.87
CA LEU A 323 1.81 -6.01 20.00
C LEU A 323 2.20 -7.47 19.71
N GLY A 324 1.33 -8.43 20.07
CA GLY A 324 1.60 -9.85 19.84
C GLY A 324 1.46 -10.31 18.39
N VAL A 325 0.58 -9.68 17.59
CA VAL A 325 0.32 -10.10 16.20
C VAL A 325 1.32 -9.49 15.19
N LEU A 326 1.87 -8.33 15.52
CA LEU A 326 2.78 -7.59 14.64
C LEU A 326 4.22 -8.04 14.85
N LYS A 327 4.89 -8.43 13.76
CA LYS A 327 6.33 -8.75 13.75
C LYS A 327 7.15 -7.48 13.61
N LEU A 328 7.19 -6.66 14.66
CA LEU A 328 7.97 -5.43 14.70
C LEU A 328 9.47 -5.75 14.70
N ARG A 329 10.22 -5.06 13.86
CA ARG A 329 11.69 -5.15 13.80
C ARG A 329 12.25 -3.73 13.86
N ALA A 330 13.44 -3.58 14.44
CA ALA A 330 14.18 -2.33 14.34
C ALA A 330 14.51 -2.05 12.86
N ALA A 331 14.35 -0.81 12.43
CA ALA A 331 14.93 -0.37 11.18
C ALA A 331 16.46 -0.52 11.28
N PRO A 332 17.17 -0.95 10.22
CA PRO A 332 18.63 -0.91 10.21
C PRO A 332 19.10 0.51 10.54
N ALA A 333 20.15 0.64 11.35
CA ALA A 333 20.80 1.93 11.53
C ALA A 333 21.26 2.43 10.14
N ALA A 334 20.89 3.66 9.82
CA ALA A 334 21.16 4.31 8.53
C ALA A 334 22.66 4.56 8.32
#